data_AF-A0A074VD85-F1
#
_entry.id   AF-A0A074VD85-F1
#
_cell.length_a   1.000
_cell.length_b   1.000
_cell.length_c   1.000
_cell.angle_alpha   90.00
_cell.angle_beta   90.00
_cell.angle_gamma   90.00
#
_symmetry.space_group_name_H-M   'P 1'
#
loop_
_entity.id
_entity.type
_entity.pdbx_description
1 polymer ?
#
loop_
_entity_poly.entity_id
_entity_poly.type
_entity_poly.pdbx_seq_one_letter_code
_entity_poly.pdbx_strand_id
1 'polypeptide(L)'
;AYKTLPSWLVVVDIVVVHLDLSSAAGTGLFGLLGDAPVQIIPVSNETEIDKFYDLAERCERGKNVTASQDFTRKSAEEWRQELRDDVLYRFSQNESVAEDLIVIMHPAIMFRLCTQMCNH
;
A
#
# COMPACT_ATOMS: atom_id res chain seq x y z
N ALA A 1 33.20 15.85 -1.04
CA ALA A 1 32.63 14.54 -0.69
C ALA A 1 31.12 14.63 -0.86
N TYR A 2 30.55 13.92 -1.83
CA TYR A 2 29.10 13.87 -2.00
C TYR A 2 28.54 13.02 -0.87
N LYS A 3 27.73 13.62 0.02
CA LYS A 3 26.94 12.86 0.99
C LYS A 3 25.97 12.01 0.18
N THR A 4 26.12 10.69 0.18
CA THR A 4 25.09 9.76 -0.30
C THR A 4 23.84 10.04 0.49
N LEU A 5 22.78 10.53 -0.17
CA LEU A 5 21.46 10.65 0.44
C LEU A 5 21.04 9.25 0.90
N PRO A 6 20.36 9.12 2.05
CA PRO A 6 19.73 7.85 2.41
C PRO A 6 18.81 7.42 1.26
N SER A 7 19.09 6.27 0.65
CA SER A 7 18.19 5.67 -0.33
C SER A 7 17.14 4.87 0.43
N TRP A 8 15.94 5.41 0.55
CA TRP A 8 14.80 4.66 1.10
C TRP A 8 14.19 3.78 0.02
N LEU A 9 13.87 2.54 0.39
CA LEU A 9 13.12 1.60 -0.43
C LEU A 9 11.72 1.47 0.14
N VAL A 10 10.71 1.96 -0.59
CA VAL A 10 9.31 1.80 -0.18
C VAL A 10 8.80 0.48 -0.71
N VAL A 11 8.39 -0.41 0.19
CA VAL A 11 7.78 -1.70 -0.15
C VAL A 11 6.28 -1.53 -0.01
N VAL A 12 5.54 -1.73 -1.10
CA VAL A 12 4.10 -1.47 -1.14
C VAL A 12 3.30 -2.75 -1.19
N ASP A 13 2.29 -2.84 -0.33
CA ASP A 13 1.13 -3.70 -0.56
C ASP A 13 0.10 -2.94 -1.40
N ILE A 14 -0.61 -3.61 -2.32
CA ILE A 14 -1.49 -2.93 -3.28
C ILE A 14 -2.94 -3.24 -2.97
N VAL A 15 -3.72 -2.18 -2.77
CA VAL A 15 -5.18 -2.23 -2.62
C VAL A 15 -5.83 -1.46 -3.76
N VAL A 16 -6.72 -2.12 -4.50
CA VAL A 16 -7.46 -1.54 -5.62
C VAL A 16 -8.82 -1.03 -5.14
N VAL A 17 -9.11 0.23 -5.42
CA VAL A 17 -10.39 0.88 -5.10
C VAL A 17 -11.20 1.06 -6.39
N HIS A 18 -12.36 0.40 -6.50
CA HIS A 18 -13.18 0.51 -7.71
C HIS A 18 -14.24 1.59 -7.64
N LEU A 19 -13.94 2.73 -8.27
CA LEU A 19 -14.82 3.87 -8.27
C LEU A 19 -14.60 4.70 -9.55
N ASP A 20 -15.65 5.34 -10.06
CA ASP A 20 -15.50 6.31 -11.14
C ASP A 20 -14.81 7.59 -10.61
N LEU A 21 -14.21 8.37 -11.51
CA LEU A 21 -13.43 9.56 -11.14
C LEU A 21 -14.24 10.61 -10.37
N SER A 22 -15.51 10.81 -10.74
CA SER A 22 -16.35 11.81 -10.09
C SER A 22 -16.67 11.42 -8.66
N SER A 23 -17.06 10.15 -8.46
CA SER A 23 -17.33 9.61 -7.13
C SER A 23 -16.06 9.56 -6.27
N ALA A 24 -14.91 9.20 -6.85
CA ALA A 24 -13.63 9.17 -6.15
C ALA A 24 -13.21 10.56 -5.67
N ALA A 25 -13.33 11.58 -6.51
CA ALA A 25 -13.06 12.95 -6.10
C ALA A 25 -14.00 13.46 -5.01
N GLY A 26 -15.27 13.03 -5.04
CA GLY A 26 -16.23 13.34 -3.98
C GLY A 26 -15.86 12.79 -2.60
N THR A 27 -14.98 11.79 -2.53
CA THR A 27 -14.50 11.25 -1.24
C THR A 27 -13.43 12.11 -0.56
N GLY A 28 -12.73 12.96 -1.34
CA GLY A 28 -11.54 13.67 -0.88
C GLY A 28 -10.30 12.79 -0.66
N LEU A 29 -10.39 11.48 -0.84
CA LEU A 29 -9.26 10.53 -0.73
C LEU A 29 -8.48 10.40 -2.03
N PHE A 30 -9.09 10.76 -3.17
CA PHE A 30 -8.43 10.87 -4.45
C PHE A 30 -8.68 12.25 -5.04
N GLY A 31 -7.64 13.04 -5.30
CA GLY A 31 -7.77 14.35 -5.93
C GLY A 31 -7.92 14.27 -7.45
N LEU A 32 -8.97 14.89 -8.00
CA LEU A 32 -9.23 14.97 -9.45
C LEU A 32 -8.15 15.77 -10.23
N LEU A 33 -7.36 16.62 -9.56
CA LEU A 33 -6.51 17.65 -10.20
C LEU A 33 -5.11 17.85 -9.56
N GLY A 34 -4.59 16.88 -8.80
CA GLY A 34 -3.28 17.03 -8.16
C GLY A 34 -2.64 15.73 -7.73
N ASP A 35 -3.45 14.71 -7.51
CA ASP A 35 -3.02 13.39 -7.11
C ASP A 35 -3.06 12.43 -8.29
N ALA A 36 -2.03 11.60 -8.41
CA ALA A 36 -2.12 10.43 -9.26
C ALA A 36 -3.30 9.55 -8.79
N PRO A 37 -3.86 8.67 -9.63
CA PRO A 37 -4.87 7.68 -9.20
C PRO A 37 -4.28 6.63 -8.22
N VAL A 38 -3.13 6.91 -7.62
CA VAL A 38 -2.46 6.09 -6.62
C VAL A 38 -2.15 6.98 -5.41
N GLN A 39 -2.36 6.43 -4.23
CA GLN A 39 -1.99 7.04 -2.94
C GLN A 39 -1.10 6.04 -2.22
N ILE A 40 0.12 6.45 -1.86
CA ILE A 40 1.05 5.60 -1.11
C ILE A 40 1.12 6.12 0.31
N ILE A 41 0.65 5.31 1.26
CA ILE A 41 0.49 5.72 2.65
C ILE A 41 1.41 4.85 3.52
N PRO A 42 2.33 5.44 4.30
CA PRO A 42 3.17 4.66 5.19
C PRO A 42 2.31 3.94 6.23
N VAL A 43 2.66 2.69 6.58
CA VAL A 43 1.86 1.87 7.50
C VAL A 43 1.71 2.48 8.90
N SER A 44 2.57 3.44 9.26
CA SER A 44 2.45 4.20 10.51
C SER A 44 1.24 5.15 10.55
N ASN A 45 0.60 5.43 9.42
CA ASN A 45 -0.59 6.29 9.34
C ASN A 45 -1.88 5.46 9.24
N GLU A 46 -2.15 4.70 10.31
CA GLU A 46 -3.28 3.75 10.37
C GLU A 46 -4.63 4.44 10.17
N THR A 47 -4.82 5.65 10.71
CA THR A 47 -6.08 6.41 10.56
C THR A 47 -6.39 6.75 9.11
N GLU A 48 -5.38 7.09 8.31
CA GLU A 48 -5.60 7.38 6.90
C GLU A 48 -5.84 6.08 6.11
N ILE A 49 -5.04 5.04 6.38
CA ILE A 49 -5.18 3.70 5.81
C ILE A 49 -6.61 3.15 6.01
N ASP A 50 -7.17 3.30 7.22
CA ASP A 50 -8.51 2.85 7.54
C ASP A 50 -9.58 3.49 6.65
N LYS A 51 -9.47 4.79 6.34
CA LYS A 51 -10.42 5.48 5.45
C LYS A 51 -10.41 4.89 4.05
N PHE A 52 -9.23 4.53 3.55
CA PHE A 52 -9.10 3.91 2.23
C PHE A 52 -9.59 2.46 2.22
N TYR A 53 -9.30 1.67 3.26
CA TYR A 53 -9.88 0.33 3.40
C TYR A 53 -11.40 0.36 3.48
N ASP A 54 -11.97 1.27 4.28
CA ASP A 54 -13.43 1.45 4.37
C ASP A 54 -14.05 1.77 3.01
N LEU A 55 -13.38 2.62 2.22
CA LEU A 55 -13.81 2.93 0.85
C LEU A 55 -13.71 1.70 -0.06
N ALA A 56 -12.57 1.00 -0.05
CA ALA A 56 -12.31 -0.17 -0.89
C ALA A 56 -13.30 -1.30 -0.60
N GLU A 57 -13.49 -1.66 0.68
CA GLU A 57 -14.45 -2.67 1.12
C GLU A 57 -15.87 -2.32 0.70
N ARG A 58 -16.29 -1.06 0.89
CA ARG A 58 -17.63 -0.60 0.50
C ARG A 58 -17.83 -0.69 -1.02
N CYS A 59 -16.81 -0.38 -1.81
CA CYS A 59 -16.84 -0.49 -3.26
C CYS A 59 -16.93 -1.95 -3.74
N GLU A 60 -16.32 -2.89 -3.03
CA GLU A 60 -16.34 -4.32 -3.36
C GLU A 60 -17.67 -5.00 -2.98
N ARG A 61 -18.23 -4.70 -1.78
CA ARG A 61 -19.48 -5.31 -1.26
C ARG A 61 -20.71 -5.14 -2.17
N GLY A 62 -20.70 -4.15 -3.07
CA GLY A 62 -21.83 -3.83 -3.95
C GLY A 62 -21.70 -4.29 -5.40
N LYS A 63 -20.64 -5.02 -5.77
CA LYS A 63 -20.31 -5.26 -7.19
C LYS A 63 -19.93 -6.72 -7.46
N ASN A 64 -20.20 -7.18 -8.69
CA ASN A 64 -19.72 -8.48 -9.20
C ASN A 64 -18.22 -8.39 -9.50
N VAL A 65 -17.42 -8.35 -8.44
CA VAL A 65 -15.96 -8.32 -8.57
C VAL A 65 -15.48 -9.72 -8.96
N THR A 66 -14.67 -9.81 -10.01
CA THR A 66 -14.25 -11.09 -10.61
C THR A 66 -13.24 -11.86 -9.76
N ALA A 67 -12.59 -11.20 -8.81
CA ALA A 67 -11.72 -11.79 -7.79
C ALA A 67 -11.79 -10.90 -6.54
N SER A 68 -12.21 -11.41 -5.37
CA SER A 68 -12.24 -10.58 -4.15
C SER A 68 -10.80 -10.24 -3.73
N GLN A 69 -10.59 -9.02 -3.26
CA GLN A 69 -9.33 -8.65 -2.62
C GLN A 69 -9.31 -9.11 -1.17
N ASP A 70 -8.11 -9.36 -0.64
CA ASP A 70 -7.93 -9.55 0.79
C ASP A 70 -7.80 -8.17 1.45
N PHE A 71 -8.80 -7.80 2.26
CA PHE A 71 -8.80 -6.57 3.05
C PHE A 71 -8.37 -6.81 4.50
N THR A 72 -7.62 -7.87 4.78
CA THR A 72 -7.06 -8.13 6.11
C THR A 72 -6.24 -6.92 6.56
N ARG A 73 -6.74 -6.23 7.59
CA ARG A 73 -6.04 -5.10 8.19
C ARG A 73 -4.97 -5.60 9.14
N LYS A 74 -3.78 -5.06 8.99
CA LYS A 74 -2.63 -5.32 9.85
C LYS A 74 -2.22 -4.01 10.52
N SER A 75 -1.82 -4.10 11.77
CA SER A 75 -1.16 -2.99 12.47
C SER A 75 0.17 -2.64 11.80
N ALA A 76 0.66 -1.44 12.06
CA ALA A 76 1.97 -1.00 11.59
C ALA A 76 3.09 -1.97 12.02
N GLU A 77 2.95 -2.61 13.18
CA GLU A 77 3.95 -3.55 13.68
C GLU A 77 3.91 -4.89 12.95
N GLU A 78 2.72 -5.43 12.69
CA GLU A 78 2.56 -6.65 11.89
C GLU A 78 3.16 -6.47 10.49
N TRP A 79 2.93 -5.32 9.83
CA TRP A 79 3.53 -5.02 8.54
C TRP A 79 5.06 -4.96 8.58
N ARG A 80 5.64 -4.38 9.64
CA ARG A 80 7.10 -4.32 9.80
C ARG A 80 7.69 -5.69 10.05
N GLN A 81 7.05 -6.49 10.89
CA GLN A 81 7.50 -7.83 11.22
C GLN A 81 7.44 -8.74 10.00
N GLU A 82 6.33 -8.72 9.26
CA GLU A 82 6.18 -9.49 8.03
C GLU A 82 7.21 -9.10 6.97
N LEU A 83 7.43 -7.81 6.75
CA LEU A 83 8.49 -7.35 5.84
C LEU A 83 9.87 -7.84 6.29
N ARG A 84 10.16 -7.78 7.61
CA ARG A 84 11.43 -8.28 8.16
C ARG A 84 11.59 -9.76 7.88
N ASP A 85 10.57 -10.56 8.18
CA ASP A 85 10.59 -12.01 7.99
C ASP A 85 10.74 -12.39 6.51
N ASP A 86 10.07 -11.66 5.62
CA ASP A 86 10.18 -11.83 4.17
C ASP A 86 11.60 -11.53 3.65
N VAL A 87 12.23 -10.46 4.14
CA VAL A 87 13.60 -10.11 3.77
C VAL A 87 14.58 -11.16 4.30
N LEU A 88 14.47 -11.57 5.57
CA LEU A 88 15.32 -12.60 6.15
C LEU A 88 15.17 -13.94 5.40
N TYR A 89 13.95 -14.31 5.02
CA TYR A 89 13.68 -15.52 4.26
C TYR A 89 14.33 -15.48 2.87
N ARG A 90 14.08 -14.39 2.11
CA ARG A 90 14.58 -14.24 0.73
C ARG A 90 16.11 -14.09 0.66
N PHE A 91 16.72 -13.51 1.69
CA PHE A 91 18.16 -13.29 1.80
C PHE A 91 18.83 -14.21 2.82
N SER A 92 18.23 -15.36 3.13
CA SER A 92 18.74 -16.32 4.14
C SER A 92 20.17 -16.81 3.93
N GLN A 93 20.67 -16.77 2.69
CA GLN A 93 22.06 -17.12 2.36
C GLN A 93 23.05 -15.96 2.56
N ASN A 94 22.57 -14.76 2.88
CA ASN A 94 23.38 -13.56 3.05
C ASN A 94 22.77 -12.61 4.09
N GLU A 95 22.86 -13.01 5.36
CA GLU A 95 22.30 -12.30 6.52
C GLU A 95 22.75 -10.84 6.62
N SER A 96 24.02 -10.54 6.27
CA SER A 96 24.54 -9.17 6.27
C SER A 96 23.79 -8.24 5.31
N VAL A 97 23.43 -8.73 4.13
CA VAL A 97 22.63 -7.99 3.15
C VAL A 97 21.19 -7.83 3.63
N ALA A 98 20.63 -8.86 4.27
CA ALA A 98 19.27 -8.82 4.81
C ALA A 98 19.12 -7.70 5.85
N GLU A 99 20.05 -7.60 6.81
CA GLU A 99 20.03 -6.56 7.84
C GLU A 99 20.20 -5.16 7.24
N ASP A 100 21.10 -4.98 6.26
CA ASP A 100 21.27 -3.70 5.56
C ASP A 100 19.97 -3.26 4.84
N LEU A 101 19.26 -4.21 4.23
CA LEU A 101 17.99 -3.94 3.54
C LEU A 101 16.86 -3.62 4.52
N ILE A 102 16.75 -4.34 5.64
CA ILE A 102 15.72 -4.10 6.66
C ILE A 102 15.79 -2.66 7.19
N VAL A 103 16.98 -2.08 7.31
CA VAL A 103 17.17 -0.71 7.80
C VAL A 103 16.64 0.35 6.83
N ILE A 104 16.67 0.08 5.52
CA ILE A 104 16.30 1.05 4.48
C ILE A 104 14.93 0.80 3.86
N MET A 105 14.33 -0.37 4.12
CA MET A 105 13.01 -0.72 3.62
C MET A 105 11.90 -0.21 4.55
N HIS A 106 10.94 0.47 3.95
CA HIS A 106 9.80 1.04 4.66
C HIS A 106 8.49 0.52 4.06
N PRO A 107 7.66 -0.19 4.85
CA PRO A 107 6.38 -0.68 4.36
C PRO A 107 5.38 0.47 4.21
N ALA A 108 4.59 0.40 3.14
CA ALA A 108 3.50 1.30 2.84
C ALA A 108 2.36 0.54 2.14
N ILE A 109 1.19 1.14 2.08
CA ILE A 109 0.06 0.62 1.31
C ILE A 109 -0.20 1.58 0.15
N MET A 110 -0.26 1.02 -1.05
CA MET A 110 -0.64 1.73 -2.27
C MET A 110 -2.12 1.50 -2.54
N PHE A 111 -2.93 2.53 -2.39
CA PHE A 111 -4.32 2.54 -2.83
C PHE A 111 -4.41 3.04 -4.26
N ARG A 112 -4.77 2.15 -5.18
CA ARG A 112 -4.92 2.44 -6.61
C ARG A 112 -6.39 2.56 -6.98
N LEU A 113 -6.81 3.72 -7.47
CA LEU A 113 -8.11 3.92 -8.07
C LEU A 113 -8.20 3.18 -9.41
N CYS A 114 -9.21 2.32 -9.54
CA CYS A 114 -9.53 1.59 -10.77
C CYS A 114 -10.94 1.97 -11.23
N THR A 115 -11.02 2.72 -12.33
CA THR A 115 -12.30 3.14 -12.92
C THR A 115 -12.94 2.07 -13.79
N GLN A 116 -12.19 1.03 -14.16
CA GLN A 116 -12.61 -0.02 -15.09
C GLN A 116 -13.11 -1.29 -14.40
N MET A 117 -13.25 -1.30 -13.06
CA MET A 117 -13.71 -2.46 -12.29
C MET A 117 -12.81 -3.70 -12.38
N CYS A 118 -11.52 -3.49 -12.66
CA CYS A 118 -10.52 -4.53 -12.83
C CYS A 118 -9.76 -4.84 -11.53
N ASN A 119 -9.41 -6.11 -11.31
CA ASN A 119 -8.55 -6.60 -10.22
C ASN A 119 -7.23 -7.21 -10.72
N HIS A 120 -6.61 -6.56 -11.70
CA HIS A 120 -5.28 -6.93 -12.21
C HIS A 120 -4.27 -5.79 -12.01
#